data_AF-A0A6V7HMW6-F1
#
_entry.id   AF-A0A6V7HMW6-F1
#
_cell.length_a   1.000
_cell.length_b   1.000
_cell.length_c   1.000
_cell.angle_alpha   90.00
_cell.angle_beta   90.00
_cell.angle_gamma   90.00
#
_symmetry.space_group_name_H-M   'P 1'
#
loop_
_entity.id
_entity.type
_entity.pdbx_description
1 polymer ?
#
loop_
_entity_poly.entity_id
_entity_poly.type
_entity_poly.pdbx_seq_one_letter_code
_entity_poly.pdbx_strand_id
1 'polypeptide(L)'
;VGGNNMFKMLWETNFTYDSSMPIYENRPPSWPYTLDYKLFHDCMIPPCPTRSYPGLWEVPMVMWQDLNGGRCSMGDACSNPPTPDGVYKMLIKNFERHYTTN
;
A
#
# COMPACT_ATOMS: atom_id res chain seq x y z
N VAL A 1 6.93 7.99 -3.71
CA VAL A 1 7.86 6.86 -3.90
C VAL A 1 9.16 7.39 -4.51
N GLY A 2 10.33 6.86 -4.13
CA GLY A 2 11.64 7.40 -4.55
C GLY A 2 12.24 6.81 -5.83
N GLY A 3 11.42 6.18 -6.69
CA GLY A 3 11.83 5.59 -7.96
C GLY A 3 13.01 4.61 -7.86
N ASN A 4 13.69 4.39 -8.98
CA ASN A 4 14.83 3.47 -9.04
C ASN A 4 15.97 3.81 -8.07
N ASN A 5 16.13 5.07 -7.68
CA ASN A 5 17.22 5.47 -6.77
C ASN A 5 17.00 4.94 -5.35
N MET A 6 15.77 5.02 -4.85
CA MET A 6 15.43 4.52 -3.52
C MET A 6 15.57 2.99 -3.46
N PHE A 7 14.96 2.27 -4.41
CA PHE A 7 15.01 0.81 -4.43
C PHE A 7 16.42 0.28 -4.73
N LYS A 8 17.23 1.01 -5.50
CA LYS A 8 18.65 0.69 -5.68
C LYS A 8 19.41 0.77 -4.36
N MET A 9 19.23 1.83 -3.59
CA MET A 9 19.88 1.98 -2.29
C MET A 9 19.46 0.87 -1.34
N LEU A 10 18.15 0.59 -1.23
CA LEU A 10 17.62 -0.48 -0.37
C LEU A 10 18.22 -1.85 -0.73
N TRP A 11 18.31 -2.14 -2.03
CA TRP A 11 18.91 -3.38 -2.52
C TRP A 11 20.42 -3.46 -2.26
N GLU A 12 21.18 -2.39 -2.56
CA GLU A 12 22.64 -2.34 -2.33
C GLU A 12 23.02 -2.42 -0.84
N THR A 13 22.12 -1.99 0.06
CA THR A 13 22.33 -1.99 1.51
C THR A 13 21.67 -3.18 2.22
N ASN A 14 21.18 -4.18 1.47
CA ASN A 14 20.57 -5.41 2.00
C ASN A 14 19.35 -5.17 2.92
N PHE A 15 18.50 -4.20 2.60
CA PHE A 15 17.17 -4.13 3.24
C PHE A 15 16.28 -5.28 2.77
N THR A 16 15.42 -5.75 3.66
CA THR A 16 14.51 -6.87 3.38
C THR A 16 13.26 -6.46 2.62
N TYR A 17 12.71 -5.28 2.92
CA TYR A 17 11.46 -4.81 2.31
C TYR A 17 11.36 -3.28 2.30
N ASP A 18 10.51 -2.76 1.43
CA ASP A 18 9.93 -1.41 1.48
C ASP A 18 8.42 -1.50 1.77
N SER A 19 7.87 -0.42 2.32
CA SER A 19 6.44 -0.27 2.59
C SER A 19 5.99 1.16 2.29
N SER A 20 6.51 1.73 1.20
CA SER A 20 6.27 3.14 0.84
C SER A 20 5.35 3.31 -0.37
N MET A 21 4.95 2.22 -1.05
CA MET A 21 4.08 2.28 -2.23
C MET A 21 2.60 2.08 -1.86
N PRO A 22 1.77 3.14 -1.90
CA PRO A 22 0.33 2.96 -1.82
C PRO A 22 -0.22 2.39 -3.13
N ILE A 23 -1.32 1.64 -3.04
CA ILE A 23 -1.95 0.96 -4.18
C ILE A 23 -3.47 1.15 -4.19
N TYR A 24 -4.06 1.24 -5.38
CA TYR A 24 -5.52 1.27 -5.53
C TYR A 24 -6.15 -0.13 -5.48
N GLU A 25 -5.41 -1.19 -5.81
CA GLU A 25 -5.87 -2.59 -5.78
C GLU A 25 -6.37 -2.98 -4.39
N ASN A 26 -7.68 -2.89 -4.27
CA ASN A 26 -8.42 -2.93 -3.02
C ASN A 26 -9.48 -4.04 -2.98
N ARG A 27 -9.68 -4.72 -4.12
CA ARG A 27 -10.69 -5.77 -4.35
C ARG A 27 -10.23 -6.73 -5.49
N PRO A 28 -9.52 -7.82 -5.18
CA PRO A 28 -8.98 -8.16 -3.87
C PRO A 28 -7.82 -7.22 -3.45
N PRO A 29 -7.55 -7.06 -2.14
CA PRO A 29 -6.31 -6.44 -1.66
C PRO A 29 -5.06 -7.13 -2.19
N SER A 30 -4.00 -6.36 -2.46
CA SER A 30 -2.73 -6.95 -2.88
C SER A 30 -1.95 -7.52 -1.70
N TRP A 31 -1.34 -8.68 -1.95
CA TRP A 31 -0.37 -9.28 -1.06
C TRP A 31 1.03 -8.69 -1.31
N PRO A 32 1.96 -8.81 -0.33
CA PRO A 32 3.37 -8.49 -0.55
C PRO A 32 3.95 -9.27 -1.72
N TYR A 33 4.87 -8.63 -2.45
CA TYR A 33 5.51 -9.21 -3.63
C TYR A 33 6.96 -8.76 -3.73
N THR A 34 7.77 -9.50 -4.49
CA THR A 34 9.16 -9.12 -4.75
C THR A 34 9.28 -8.20 -5.96
N LEU A 35 10.31 -7.35 -5.97
CA LEU A 35 10.67 -6.51 -7.10
C LEU A 35 11.55 -7.25 -8.12
N ASP A 36 11.44 -8.58 -8.19
CA ASP A 36 12.11 -9.40 -9.21
C ASP A 36 11.59 -9.06 -10.61
N TYR A 37 10.29 -8.72 -10.70
CA TYR A 37 9.57 -8.46 -11.94
C TYR A 37 8.91 -7.07 -11.95
N LYS A 38 8.39 -6.70 -13.12
CA LYS A 38 7.64 -5.45 -13.29
C LYS A 38 6.42 -5.42 -12.35
N LEU A 39 6.13 -4.25 -11.79
CA LEU A 39 4.91 -3.99 -11.02
C LEU A 39 3.67 -4.39 -11.83
N PHE A 40 2.76 -5.13 -11.19
CA PHE A 40 1.49 -5.59 -11.78
C PHE A 40 0.33 -4.62 -11.57
N HIS A 41 0.56 -3.51 -10.86
CA HIS A 41 -0.41 -2.46 -10.59
C HIS A 41 0.11 -1.09 -11.04
N ASP A 42 -0.78 -0.12 -11.06
CA ASP A 42 -0.45 1.25 -11.42
C ASP A 42 0.39 1.95 -10.35
N CYS A 43 1.27 2.85 -10.80
CA CYS A 43 2.06 3.69 -9.91
C CYS A 43 1.24 4.89 -9.44
N MET A 44 0.97 4.91 -8.15
CA MET A 44 0.09 5.90 -7.52
C MET A 44 0.77 7.25 -7.29
N ILE A 45 2.01 7.20 -6.79
CA ILE A 45 2.80 8.38 -6.46
C ILE A 45 4.13 8.26 -7.21
N PRO A 46 4.22 8.80 -8.44
CA PRO A 46 5.45 8.74 -9.22
C PRO A 46 6.58 9.52 -8.53
N PRO A 47 7.85 9.13 -8.74
CA PRO A 47 8.30 7.98 -9.55
C PRO A 47 8.28 6.64 -8.80
N CYS A 48 7.79 5.58 -9.45
CA CYS A 48 7.90 4.18 -8.99
C CYS A 48 9.10 3.46 -9.63
N PRO A 49 9.57 2.32 -9.07
CA PRO A 49 10.66 1.57 -9.66
C PRO A 49 10.23 0.98 -11.01
N THR A 50 11.15 1.03 -11.98
CA THR A 50 10.98 0.45 -13.32
C THR A 50 12.02 -0.61 -13.62
N ARG A 51 13.01 -0.79 -12.74
CA ARG A 51 14.04 -1.84 -12.79
C ARG A 51 13.71 -2.96 -11.80
N SER A 52 14.26 -4.14 -12.05
CA SER A 52 14.21 -5.26 -11.12
C SER A 52 15.23 -5.11 -10.00
N TYR A 53 14.83 -5.45 -8.78
CA TYR A 53 15.65 -5.50 -7.56
C TYR A 53 15.48 -6.87 -6.90
N PRO A 54 16.22 -7.91 -7.35
CA PRO A 54 15.90 -9.26 -6.98
C PRO A 54 16.00 -9.52 -5.47
N GLY A 55 14.99 -10.17 -4.90
CA GLY A 55 14.89 -10.51 -3.48
C GLY A 55 14.42 -9.37 -2.55
N LEU A 56 14.29 -8.13 -3.05
CA LEU A 56 13.73 -7.02 -2.28
C LEU A 56 12.20 -7.09 -2.31
N TRP A 57 11.58 -7.09 -1.14
CA TRP A 57 10.12 -7.14 -1.01
C TRP A 57 9.49 -5.74 -1.03
N GLU A 58 8.31 -5.63 -1.61
CA GLU A 58 7.37 -4.55 -1.32
C GLU A 58 6.23 -5.11 -0.47
N VAL A 59 5.95 -4.46 0.64
CA VAL A 59 4.71 -4.60 1.41
C VAL A 59 3.80 -3.44 1.03
N PRO A 60 2.91 -3.60 0.04
CA PRO A 60 2.18 -2.48 -0.51
C PRO A 60 1.18 -1.92 0.51
N MET A 61 1.07 -0.60 0.59
CA MET A 61 0.08 0.06 1.42
C MET A 61 -1.28 0.06 0.72
N VAL A 62 -2.07 -0.99 0.99
CA VAL A 62 -3.45 -1.10 0.52
C VAL A 62 -4.28 0.07 1.07
N MET A 63 -4.78 0.94 0.19
CA MET A 63 -5.48 2.14 0.62
C MET A 63 -6.79 1.81 1.34
N TRP A 64 -7.01 2.51 2.45
CA TRP A 64 -8.27 2.49 3.18
C TRP A 64 -9.36 3.22 2.38
N GLN A 65 -10.59 2.82 2.64
CA GLN A 65 -11.79 3.53 2.22
C GLN A 65 -12.43 4.14 3.46
N ASP A 66 -12.50 5.47 3.52
CA ASP A 66 -13.21 6.16 4.59
C ASP A 66 -14.73 5.92 4.50
N LEU A 67 -15.50 6.45 5.45
CA LEU A 67 -16.96 6.28 5.46
C LEU A 67 -17.66 7.02 4.30
N ASN A 68 -17.04 8.04 3.73
CA ASN A 68 -17.56 8.89 2.64
C ASN A 68 -17.14 8.38 1.25
N GLY A 69 -16.33 7.31 1.17
CA GLY A 69 -15.82 6.74 -0.08
C GLY A 69 -14.47 7.32 -0.54
N GLY A 70 -13.87 8.23 0.23
CA GLY A 70 -12.51 8.71 0.03
C GLY A 70 -11.48 7.61 0.24
N ARG A 71 -10.33 7.73 -0.44
CA ARG A 71 -9.22 6.79 -0.37
C ARG A 71 -8.04 7.44 0.33
N CYS A 72 -7.40 6.70 1.23
CA CYS A 72 -6.31 7.18 2.07
C CYS A 72 -5.29 6.07 2.31
N SER A 73 -4.01 6.36 2.24
CA SER A 73 -2.94 5.38 2.51
C SER A 73 -2.67 5.19 4.00
N MET A 74 -2.98 6.22 4.79
CA MET A 74 -2.77 6.27 6.23
C MET A 74 -4.09 6.66 6.91
N GLY A 75 -4.35 6.11 8.10
CA GLY A 75 -5.63 6.33 8.81
C GLY A 75 -5.87 7.78 9.20
N ASP A 76 -4.82 8.53 9.54
CA ASP A 76 -4.85 9.95 9.88
C ASP A 76 -5.17 10.85 8.68
N ALA A 77 -4.83 10.41 7.47
CA ALA A 77 -5.14 11.09 6.21
C ALA A 77 -6.56 10.81 5.68
N CYS A 78 -7.30 9.90 6.31
CA CYS A 78 -8.71 9.64 5.97
C CYS A 78 -9.63 10.76 6.49
N SER A 79 -10.86 10.82 5.97
CA SER A 79 -11.91 11.63 6.60
C SER A 79 -12.27 11.03 7.97
N ASN A 80 -11.73 11.63 9.03
CA ASN A 80 -11.85 11.13 10.39
C ASN A 80 -13.29 11.29 10.92
N PRO A 81 -13.97 10.19 11.30
CA PRO A 81 -15.28 10.27 11.94
C PRO A 81 -15.17 10.97 13.30
N PRO A 82 -16.11 11.86 13.67
CA PRO A 82 -16.04 12.62 14.92
C PRO A 82 -16.43 11.80 16.16
N THR A 83 -16.95 10.60 15.99
CA THR A 83 -17.45 9.75 17.08
C THR A 83 -16.66 8.43 17.19
N PRO A 84 -16.52 7.86 18.40
CA PRO A 84 -15.87 6.56 18.59
C PRO A 84 -16.52 5.43 17.78
N ASP A 85 -17.86 5.42 17.68
CA ASP A 85 -18.60 4.47 16.85
C ASP A 85 -18.29 4.62 15.35
N GLY A 86 -18.11 5.85 14.88
CA GLY A 86 -17.69 6.12 13.50
C GLY A 86 -16.28 5.59 13.22
N VAL A 87 -15.34 5.81 14.14
CA VAL A 87 -13.97 5.26 14.04
C VAL A 87 -14.00 3.74 14.00
N TYR A 88 -14.75 3.11 14.92
CA TYR A 88 -14.92 1.66 14.93
C TYR A 88 -15.48 1.13 13.61
N LYS A 89 -16.53 1.75 13.07
CA LYS A 89 -17.11 1.39 11.76
C LYS A 89 -16.10 1.53 10.62
N MET A 90 -15.27 2.57 10.63
CA MET A 90 -14.22 2.76 9.62
C MET A 90 -13.16 1.64 9.69
N LEU A 91 -12.76 1.23 10.89
CA LEU A 91 -11.80 0.14 11.10
C LEU A 91 -12.36 -1.20 10.63
N ILE A 92 -13.57 -1.56 11.09
CA ILE A 92 -14.22 -2.83 10.71
C ILE A 92 -14.48 -2.89 9.21
N LYS A 93 -14.95 -1.80 8.59
CA LYS A 93 -15.14 -1.72 7.13
C LYS A 93 -13.86 -2.08 6.36
N ASN A 94 -12.71 -1.57 6.78
CA ASN A 94 -11.45 -1.87 6.10
C ASN A 94 -10.90 -3.25 6.46
N PHE A 95 -11.08 -3.71 7.71
CA PHE A 95 -10.74 -5.08 8.10
C PHE A 95 -11.52 -6.12 7.29
N GLU A 96 -12.85 -6.00 7.23
CA GLU A 96 -13.71 -6.96 6.53
C GLU A 96 -13.38 -7.04 5.03
N ARG A 97 -12.96 -5.94 4.40
CA ARG A 97 -12.50 -5.95 3.01
C ARG A 97 -11.34 -6.91 2.78
N HIS A 98 -10.41 -7.02 3.74
CA HIS A 98 -9.33 -8.00 3.67
C HIS A 98 -9.83 -9.37 4.11
N TYR A 99 -10.46 -9.46 5.28
CA TYR A 99 -10.84 -10.73 5.91
C TYR A 99 -11.83 -11.58 5.10
N THR A 100 -12.75 -10.94 4.36
CA THR A 100 -13.76 -11.64 3.55
C THR A 100 -13.31 -11.90 2.11
N THR A 101 -12.08 -11.48 1.76
CA THR A 101 -11.47 -11.73 0.45
C THR A 101 -10.22 -12.61 0.60
N ASN A 102 -9.18 -12.38 -0.20
CA ASN A 102 -8.03 -13.28 -0.41
C ASN A 102 -7.01 -13.27 0.72
#